data_AF-A0A2N5I4Y4-F1
#
_entry.id   AF-A0A2N5I4Y4-F1
#
_cell.length_a   1.000
_cell.length_b   1.000
_cell.length_c   1.000
_cell.angle_alpha   90.00
_cell.angle_beta   90.00
_cell.angle_gamma   90.00
#
_symmetry.space_group_name_H-M   'P 1'
#
loop_
_entity.id
_entity.type
_entity.pdbx_description
1 polymer ?
#
loop_
_entity_poly.entity_id
_entity_poly.type
_entity_poly.pdbx_seq_one_letter_code
_entity_poly.pdbx_strand_id
1 'polypeptide(L)'
;MLETIKIENWLIEVNVDKTLEFYRKDLNICSCLGCNNFVEACKYIKTPVLDVFRKLGINPAKPAHLSEFPTMEDGVRQYIGSYHFVGRVFEGEMSTLSNSNETNTFEIENFAFGFSVDLEFVPEDFPSPVVQLDFDAYIDWVLDDNLDE
;
A
#
# COMPACT_ATOMS: atom_id res chain seq x y z
N MET A 1 13.68 9.36 -11.72
CA MET A 1 13.23 10.30 -12.76
C MET A 1 11.84 10.75 -12.35
N LEU A 2 11.48 12.01 -12.58
CA LEU A 2 10.09 12.44 -12.39
C LEU A 2 9.30 12.08 -13.65
N GLU A 3 8.20 11.37 -13.47
CA GLU A 3 7.33 10.92 -14.54
C GLU A 3 5.89 11.23 -14.19
N THR A 4 5.10 11.59 -15.20
CA THR A 4 3.65 11.71 -15.04
C THR A 4 3.00 10.44 -15.54
N ILE A 5 2.24 9.76 -14.68
CA ILE A 5 1.55 8.53 -15.02
C ILE A 5 0.05 8.67 -14.77
N LYS A 6 -0.73 7.88 -15.50
CA LYS A 6 -2.17 7.76 -15.29
C LYS A 6 -2.48 6.40 -14.65
N ILE A 7 -3.21 6.41 -13.54
CA ILE A 7 -3.76 5.23 -12.89
C ILE A 7 -5.26 5.49 -12.76
N GLU A 8 -6.08 4.70 -13.45
CA GLU A 8 -7.53 4.92 -13.54
C GLU A 8 -7.88 6.38 -13.84
N ASN A 9 -8.55 7.07 -12.90
CA ASN A 9 -8.99 8.46 -13.02
C ASN A 9 -7.94 9.49 -12.56
N TRP A 10 -6.79 9.04 -12.06
CA TRP A 10 -5.78 9.92 -11.48
C TRP A 10 -4.63 10.17 -12.44
N LEU A 11 -4.22 11.44 -12.51
CA LEU A 11 -2.98 11.86 -13.13
C LEU A 11 -2.01 12.27 -12.03
N ILE A 12 -0.89 11.56 -11.91
CA ILE A 12 0.05 11.75 -10.80
C ILE A 12 1.48 11.95 -11.32
N GLU A 13 2.22 12.82 -10.66
CA GLU A 13 3.68 12.90 -10.73
C GLU A 13 4.27 11.89 -9.76
N VAL A 14 5.24 11.10 -10.23
CA VAL A 14 5.97 10.15 -9.39
C VAL A 14 7.47 10.22 -9.64
N ASN A 15 8.25 10.11 -8.57
CA ASN A 15 9.68 9.88 -8.64
C ASN A 15 9.99 8.45 -8.20
N VAL A 16 9.91 7.52 -9.15
CA VAL A 16 10.10 6.08 -8.89
C VAL A 16 11.48 5.81 -8.30
N ASP A 17 12.53 6.44 -8.83
CA ASP A 17 13.91 6.22 -8.34
C ASP A 17 14.08 6.64 -6.87
N LYS A 18 13.57 7.81 -6.49
CA LYS A 18 13.65 8.27 -5.09
C LYS A 18 12.81 7.41 -4.15
N THR A 19 11.64 6.99 -4.62
CA THR A 19 10.77 6.09 -3.84
C THR A 19 11.46 4.73 -3.64
N LEU A 20 12.01 4.14 -4.69
CA LEU A 20 12.79 2.90 -4.61
C LEU A 20 14.02 3.04 -3.72
N GLU A 21 14.75 4.15 -3.81
CA GLU A 21 15.90 4.43 -2.93
C GLU A 21 15.49 4.43 -1.46
N PHE A 22 14.35 5.03 -1.12
CA PHE A 22 13.79 4.99 0.22
C PHE A 22 13.46 3.55 0.66
N TYR A 23 12.73 2.80 -0.18
CA TYR A 23 12.31 1.43 0.14
C TYR A 23 13.46 0.39 0.19
N ARG A 24 14.67 0.74 -0.27
CA ARG A 24 15.89 -0.07 -0.07
C ARG A 24 16.44 -0.01 1.35
N LYS A 25 16.08 1.02 2.13
CA LYS A 25 16.47 1.14 3.53
C LYS A 25 15.85 0.01 4.35
N ASP A 26 16.47 -0.30 5.48
CA ASP A 26 15.84 -1.15 6.47
C ASP A 26 14.79 -0.31 7.22
N LEU A 27 13.51 -0.63 7.02
CA LEU A 27 12.40 0.08 7.63
C LEU A 27 11.92 -0.75 8.81
N ASN A 28 11.67 -0.10 9.94
CA ASN A 28 11.14 -0.78 11.12
C ASN A 28 9.67 -1.13 10.89
N ILE A 29 9.41 -2.36 10.44
CA ILE A 29 8.07 -2.88 10.19
C ILE A 29 7.65 -3.72 11.40
N CYS A 30 6.39 -3.61 11.81
CA CYS A 30 5.84 -4.44 12.88
C CYS A 30 6.05 -5.93 12.54
N SER A 31 6.60 -6.69 13.50
CA SER A 31 6.89 -8.11 13.34
C SER A 31 5.88 -9.02 14.04
N CYS A 32 4.66 -8.53 14.30
CA CYS A 32 3.58 -9.37 14.83
C CYS A 32 3.14 -10.39 13.78
N LEU A 33 2.46 -11.46 14.20
CA LEU A 33 2.05 -12.57 13.33
C LEU A 33 1.25 -12.08 12.11
N GLY A 34 0.26 -11.20 12.31
CA GLY A 34 -0.55 -10.65 11.22
C GLY A 34 0.26 -9.83 10.20
N CYS A 35 1.22 -9.02 10.67
CA CYS A 35 2.11 -8.26 9.79
C CYS A 35 3.09 -9.16 9.05
N ASN A 36 3.66 -10.18 9.71
CA ASN A 36 4.51 -11.18 9.07
C ASN A 36 3.74 -11.97 8.01
N ASN A 37 2.47 -12.30 8.26
CA ASN A 37 1.62 -12.96 7.28
C ASN A 37 1.43 -12.09 6.03
N PHE A 38 1.15 -10.80 6.19
CA PHE A 38 1.04 -9.87 5.07
C PHE A 38 2.34 -9.78 4.26
N VAL A 39 3.49 -9.66 4.93
CA VAL A 39 4.81 -9.63 4.29
C VAL A 39 5.10 -10.91 3.52
N GLU A 40 4.75 -12.07 4.08
CA GLU A 40 4.88 -13.35 3.39
C GLU A 40 3.93 -13.45 2.19
N ALA A 41 2.69 -13.02 2.37
CA ALA A 41 1.67 -13.01 1.33
C ALA A 41 2.02 -12.09 0.15
N CYS A 42 2.83 -11.04 0.38
CA CYS A 42 3.34 -10.17 -0.68
C CYS A 42 4.09 -10.94 -1.79
N LYS A 43 4.62 -12.14 -1.50
CA LYS A 43 5.28 -13.00 -2.49
C LYS A 43 4.32 -13.56 -3.53
N TYR A 44 3.02 -13.60 -3.23
CA TYR A 44 1.98 -14.21 -4.05
C TYR A 44 1.01 -13.19 -4.66
N ILE A 45 1.25 -11.88 -4.47
CA ILE A 45 0.42 -10.81 -5.08
C ILE A 45 0.41 -10.97 -6.60
N LYS A 46 -0.78 -10.89 -7.18
CA LYS A 46 -0.98 -11.01 -8.63
C LYS A 46 -0.36 -9.84 -9.39
N THR A 47 0.07 -10.10 -10.63
CA THR A 47 0.75 -9.11 -11.49
C THR A 47 0.03 -7.75 -11.62
N PRO A 48 -1.31 -7.67 -11.81
CA PRO A 48 -1.98 -6.38 -11.94
C PRO A 48 -1.76 -5.44 -10.74
N VAL A 49 -1.77 -6.00 -9.53
CA VAL A 49 -1.52 -5.26 -8.29
C VAL A 49 -0.03 -4.92 -8.15
N LEU A 50 0.86 -5.89 -8.42
CA LEU A 50 2.31 -5.63 -8.43
C LEU A 50 2.70 -4.50 -9.39
N ASP A 51 2.01 -4.37 -10.51
CA ASP A 51 2.29 -3.32 -11.49
C ASP A 51 1.93 -1.92 -10.97
N VAL A 52 0.94 -1.77 -10.10
CA VAL A 52 0.69 -0.50 -9.39
C VAL A 52 1.86 -0.15 -8.48
N PHE A 53 2.27 -1.08 -7.61
CA PHE A 53 3.41 -0.85 -6.71
C PHE A 53 4.70 -0.53 -7.48
N ARG A 54 4.96 -1.24 -8.58
CA ARG A 54 6.11 -0.98 -9.47
C ARG A 54 6.07 0.40 -10.11
N LYS A 55 4.92 0.82 -10.64
CA LYS A 55 4.73 2.16 -11.21
C LYS A 55 4.97 3.28 -10.19
N LEU A 56 4.74 2.99 -8.90
CA LEU A 56 4.96 3.93 -7.81
C LEU A 56 6.35 3.83 -7.16
N GLY A 57 7.11 2.77 -7.46
CA GLY A 57 8.39 2.48 -6.81
C GLY A 57 8.25 1.97 -5.36
N ILE A 58 7.07 1.50 -4.98
CA ILE A 58 6.74 1.02 -3.64
C ILE A 58 7.13 -0.45 -3.50
N ASN A 59 7.68 -0.83 -2.35
CA ASN A 59 7.82 -2.23 -1.96
C ASN A 59 6.59 -2.65 -1.13
N PRO A 60 5.70 -3.53 -1.63
CA PRO A 60 4.48 -3.92 -0.91
C PRO A 60 4.77 -4.63 0.41
N ALA A 61 5.94 -5.26 0.57
CA ALA A 61 6.33 -5.91 1.82
C ALA A 61 6.78 -4.89 2.91
N LYS A 62 6.67 -3.58 2.67
CA LYS A 62 7.09 -2.53 3.61
C LYS A 62 6.03 -1.44 3.81
N PRO A 63 4.82 -1.78 4.29
CA PRO A 63 3.80 -0.76 4.58
C PRO A 63 4.28 0.18 5.68
N ALA A 64 3.89 1.46 5.60
CA ALA A 64 4.17 2.44 6.65
C ALA A 64 3.26 2.24 7.86
N HIS A 65 2.03 1.79 7.60
CA HIS A 65 1.06 1.36 8.60
C HIS A 65 0.30 0.15 8.08
N LEU A 66 -0.03 -0.80 8.96
CA LEU A 66 -0.76 -2.01 8.64
C LEU A 66 -1.57 -2.49 9.84
N SER A 67 -2.86 -2.67 9.64
CA SER A 67 -3.79 -3.28 10.58
C SER A 67 -4.40 -4.52 9.94
N GLU A 68 -4.48 -5.60 10.72
CA GLU A 68 -5.11 -6.86 10.31
C GLU A 68 -6.42 -7.04 11.06
N PHE A 69 -7.43 -7.53 10.34
CA PHE A 69 -8.75 -7.83 10.88
C PHE A 69 -9.22 -9.21 10.41
N PRO A 70 -9.88 -9.99 11.30
CA PRO A 70 -10.49 -11.24 10.92
C PRO A 70 -11.67 -10.99 9.97
N THR A 71 -11.88 -11.91 9.03
CA THR A 71 -13.05 -11.91 8.15
C THR A 71 -13.99 -13.06 8.50
N MET A 72 -15.16 -13.09 7.85
CA MET A 72 -16.11 -14.20 7.95
C MET A 72 -15.67 -15.44 7.17
N GLU A 73 -14.66 -15.32 6.31
CA GLU A 73 -14.13 -16.41 5.49
C GLU A 73 -12.87 -16.99 6.13
N ASP A 74 -12.90 -18.30 6.36
CA ASP A 74 -11.78 -19.02 6.97
C ASP A 74 -10.55 -18.92 6.05
N GLY A 75 -9.40 -18.57 6.64
CA GLY A 75 -8.15 -18.42 5.90
C GLY A 75 -8.00 -17.09 5.15
N VAL A 76 -8.98 -16.18 5.20
CA VAL A 76 -8.86 -14.84 4.60
C VAL A 76 -8.83 -13.77 5.69
N ARG A 77 -7.91 -12.82 5.57
CA ARG A 77 -7.79 -11.64 6.45
C ARG A 77 -7.95 -10.35 5.67
N GLN A 78 -8.53 -9.36 6.32
CA GLN A 78 -8.60 -8.00 5.81
C GLN A 78 -7.41 -7.22 6.34
N TYR A 79 -6.73 -6.52 5.44
CA TYR A 79 -5.57 -5.68 5.75
C TYR A 79 -5.86 -4.25 5.31
N ILE A 80 -5.81 -3.33 6.25
CA ILE A 80 -5.94 -1.90 5.98
C ILE A 80 -4.61 -1.24 6.32
N GLY A 81 -4.05 -0.47 5.39
CA GLY A 81 -2.74 0.12 5.57
C GLY A 81 -2.46 1.28 4.65
N SER A 82 -1.24 1.79 4.74
CA SER A 82 -0.80 2.89 3.90
C SER A 82 0.67 2.75 3.47
N TYR A 83 0.96 3.33 2.32
CA TYR A 83 2.31 3.50 1.77
C TYR A 83 2.55 4.97 1.43
N HIS A 84 3.82 5.34 1.22
CA HIS A 84 4.20 6.67 0.77
C HIS A 84 5.04 6.56 -0.50
N PHE A 85 4.83 7.50 -1.43
CA PHE A 85 5.71 7.66 -2.58
C PHE A 85 6.04 9.13 -2.81
N VAL A 86 7.16 9.37 -3.50
CA VAL A 86 7.60 10.72 -3.82
C VAL A 86 6.85 11.20 -5.04
N GLY A 87 6.04 12.24 -4.92
CA GLY A 87 5.17 12.65 -6.01
C GLY A 87 4.15 13.72 -5.67
N ARG A 88 3.19 13.91 -6.57
CA ARG A 88 2.02 14.78 -6.42
C ARG A 88 0.84 14.22 -7.20
N VAL A 89 -0.38 14.45 -6.71
CA VAL A 89 -1.61 14.21 -7.46
C VAL A 89 -1.99 15.50 -8.20
N PHE A 90 -2.16 15.43 -9.52
CA PHE A 90 -2.60 16.58 -10.34
C PHE A 90 -4.10 16.55 -10.64
N GLU A 91 -4.63 15.36 -10.94
CA GLU A 91 -6.04 15.14 -11.25
C GLU A 91 -6.54 13.88 -10.55
N GLY A 92 -7.85 13.84 -10.29
CA GLY A 92 -8.53 12.75 -9.58
C GLY A 92 -8.97 13.16 -8.17
N GLU A 93 -10.07 12.56 -7.70
CA GLU A 93 -10.59 12.80 -6.36
C GLU A 93 -9.74 12.05 -5.34
N MET A 94 -9.21 12.75 -4.34
CA MET A 94 -8.46 12.13 -3.25
C MET A 94 -9.43 11.72 -2.13
N SER A 95 -9.07 10.69 -1.40
CA SER A 95 -9.86 10.12 -0.32
C SER A 95 -9.22 10.35 1.06
N THR A 96 -9.93 9.95 2.09
CA THR A 96 -9.47 9.64 3.44
C THR A 96 -9.98 8.24 3.77
N LEU A 97 -9.48 7.63 4.85
CA LEU A 97 -10.02 6.38 5.38
C LEU A 97 -11.53 6.45 5.74
N SER A 98 -12.07 7.66 5.97
CA SER A 98 -13.45 7.87 6.40
C SER A 98 -14.42 8.26 5.28
N ASN A 99 -13.92 8.66 4.10
CA ASN A 99 -14.74 9.12 2.98
C ASN A 99 -14.56 8.28 1.69
N SER A 100 -13.80 7.18 1.77
CA SER A 100 -13.52 6.29 0.65
C SER A 100 -14.81 5.73 0.04
N ASN A 101 -14.94 5.86 -1.28
CA ASN A 101 -16.08 5.41 -2.07
C ASN A 101 -15.65 5.12 -3.53
N GLU A 102 -16.60 4.73 -4.38
CA GLU A 102 -16.36 4.31 -5.76
C GLU A 102 -15.80 5.40 -6.71
N THR A 103 -15.90 6.70 -6.35
CA THR A 103 -15.38 7.80 -7.19
C THR A 103 -13.97 8.23 -6.81
N ASN A 104 -13.54 7.97 -5.56
CA ASN A 104 -12.26 8.39 -5.02
C ASN A 104 -11.32 7.23 -4.64
N THR A 105 -11.70 6.00 -4.98
CA THR A 105 -10.85 4.80 -4.89
C THR A 105 -10.88 4.01 -6.19
N PHE A 106 -9.93 3.10 -6.34
CA PHE A 106 -9.91 2.14 -7.45
C PHE A 106 -9.58 0.74 -6.96
N GLU A 107 -10.22 -0.26 -7.55
CA GLU A 107 -10.06 -1.66 -7.17
C GLU A 107 -9.26 -2.42 -8.24
N ILE A 108 -8.32 -3.25 -7.80
CA ILE A 108 -7.55 -4.16 -8.63
C ILE A 108 -7.42 -5.48 -7.90
N GLU A 109 -8.00 -6.54 -8.46
CA GLU A 109 -8.04 -7.87 -7.84
C GLU A 109 -8.64 -7.82 -6.43
N ASN A 110 -7.83 -8.12 -5.41
CA ASN A 110 -8.22 -8.16 -4.01
C ASN A 110 -7.80 -6.91 -3.23
N PHE A 111 -7.44 -5.83 -3.92
CA PHE A 111 -7.03 -4.55 -3.33
C PHE A 111 -7.95 -3.44 -3.79
N ALA A 112 -8.36 -2.58 -2.84
CA ALA A 112 -8.87 -1.25 -3.09
C ALA A 112 -7.80 -0.23 -2.69
N PHE A 113 -7.58 0.78 -3.53
CA PHE A 113 -6.57 1.81 -3.34
C PHE A 113 -7.20 3.21 -3.36
N GLY A 114 -6.69 4.10 -2.51
CA GLY A 114 -7.07 5.51 -2.50
C GLY A 114 -5.85 6.41 -2.32
N PHE A 115 -5.77 7.51 -3.08
CA PHE A 115 -4.76 8.54 -2.83
C PHE A 115 -5.27 9.44 -1.72
N SER A 116 -4.54 9.48 -0.60
CA SER A 116 -5.01 10.14 0.62
C SER A 116 -4.73 11.65 0.59
N VAL A 117 -5.68 12.45 1.09
CA VAL A 117 -5.41 13.85 1.46
C VAL A 117 -4.61 13.95 2.77
N ASP A 118 -4.70 12.91 3.60
CA ASP A 118 -3.99 12.83 4.86
C ASP A 118 -2.55 12.32 4.63
N LEU A 119 -1.63 12.77 5.48
CA LEU A 119 -0.24 12.31 5.50
C LEU A 119 0.07 11.84 6.92
N GLU A 120 -0.13 10.55 7.14
CA GLU A 120 0.07 9.86 8.42
C GLU A 120 1.22 8.87 8.31
N PHE A 121 1.90 8.62 9.44
CA PHE A 121 3.00 7.64 9.52
C PHE A 121 4.15 7.87 8.52
N VAL A 122 4.30 9.09 7.99
CA VAL A 122 5.40 9.45 7.09
C VAL A 122 6.72 9.39 7.85
N PRO A 123 7.71 8.58 7.42
CA PRO A 123 9.02 8.54 8.04
C PRO A 123 9.74 9.90 7.99
N GLU A 124 10.45 10.28 9.06
CA GLU A 124 11.08 11.61 9.17
C GLU A 124 12.06 11.93 8.02
N ASP A 125 12.71 10.91 7.47
CA ASP A 125 13.67 11.02 6.37
C ASP A 125 13.06 10.69 4.99
N PHE A 126 11.73 10.63 4.88
CA PHE A 126 11.05 10.38 3.62
C PHE A 126 11.16 11.59 2.66
N PRO A 127 11.58 11.39 1.41
CA PRO A 127 11.78 12.50 0.47
C PRO A 127 10.47 13.19 0.08
N SER A 128 10.49 14.53 0.08
CA SER A 128 9.37 15.35 -0.42
C SER A 128 9.45 15.61 -1.94
N PRO A 129 8.32 15.92 -2.61
CA PRO A 129 6.94 15.92 -2.09
C PRO A 129 6.41 14.50 -1.85
N VAL A 130 5.50 14.33 -0.87
CA VAL A 130 4.98 13.03 -0.44
C VAL A 130 3.52 12.89 -0.82
N VAL A 131 3.16 11.71 -1.32
CA VAL A 131 1.77 11.27 -1.48
C VAL A 131 1.57 9.99 -0.69
N GLN A 132 0.46 9.90 0.03
CA GLN A 132 0.05 8.68 0.72
C GLN A 132 -0.91 7.88 -0.16
N LEU A 133 -0.69 6.57 -0.21
CA LEU A 133 -1.56 5.59 -0.85
C LEU A 133 -2.15 4.70 0.26
N ASP A 134 -3.42 4.89 0.54
CA ASP A 134 -4.17 4.02 1.44
C ASP A 134 -4.66 2.80 0.67
N PHE A 135 -4.75 1.65 1.35
CA PHE A 135 -5.30 0.44 0.77
C PHE A 135 -6.13 -0.36 1.76
N ASP A 136 -7.10 -1.09 1.21
CA ASP A 136 -7.83 -2.17 1.86
C ASP A 136 -7.67 -3.43 1.01
N ALA A 137 -7.26 -4.54 1.61
CA ALA A 137 -6.95 -5.77 0.89
C ALA A 137 -7.44 -7.02 1.61
N TYR A 138 -7.98 -7.96 0.86
CA TYR A 138 -8.39 -9.27 1.34
C TYR A 138 -7.36 -10.31 0.92
N ILE A 139 -6.61 -10.88 1.87
CA ILE A 139 -5.44 -11.69 1.59
C ILE A 139 -5.53 -13.03 2.33
N ASP A 140 -5.17 -14.10 1.63
CA ASP A 140 -5.07 -15.44 2.19
C ASP A 140 -3.99 -15.50 3.28
N TRP A 141 -4.28 -16.26 4.33
CA TRP A 141 -3.30 -16.63 5.34
C TRP A 141 -2.34 -17.67 4.78
N VAL A 142 -1.04 -17.35 4.82
CA VAL A 142 0.03 -18.15 4.19
C VAL A 142 1.06 -18.66 5.19
N LEU A 143 1.08 -18.12 6.41
CA LEU A 143 1.90 -18.67 7.47
C LEU A 143 1.23 -19.90 8.09
N ASP A 144 2.04 -20.88 8.48
CA ASP A 144 1.53 -21.98 9.29
C ASP A 144 1.05 -21.40 10.64
N ASP A 145 -0.21 -21.67 10.98
CA ASP A 145 -0.86 -21.22 12.21
C ASP A 145 -0.26 -21.87 13.49
N ASN A 146 0.76 -22.73 13.34
CA ASN A 146 1.40 -23.49 14.42
C ASN A 146 2.55 -22.71 15.10
N LEU A 147 2.35 -21.42 15.40
CA LEU A 147 3.31 -20.67 16.23
C LEU A 147 2.85 -20.51 17.69
N ASP A 148 1.74 -21.16 18.08
CA ASP A 148 1.22 -21.21 19.44
C ASP A 148 1.00 -22.66 19.96
N GLU A 149 1.95 -23.58 19.75
CA GLU A 149 2.07 -24.81 20.56
C GLU A 149 3.33 -24.81 21.46
#